data_AF-A0A8C1W7M0-F1
#
_entry.id   AF-A0A8C1W7M0-F1
#
_cell.length_a   1.000
_cell.length_b   1.000
_cell.length_c   1.000
_cell.angle_alpha   90.00
_cell.angle_beta   90.00
_cell.angle_gamma   90.00
#
_symmetry.space_group_name_H-M   'P 1'
#
loop_
_entity.id
_entity.type
_entity.pdbx_description
1 polymer ?
#
loop_
_entity_poly.entity_id
_entity_poly.type
_entity_poly.pdbx_seq_one_letter_code
_entity_poly.pdbx_strand_id
1 'polypeptide(L)'
;FCLSNVAQQISCNNFHYTPFQLSDALDFSQQNNQQAGGPVWPGQPANPTWPGQPANPTWPGQPANPTWPGQPANPTWPGQPNQPAWPGQPGQPGQPTAPGWPGPAPPTGPYGAPGQAPRALTVPFDLPLQSGIYNKMLITIVGEVKPNAKHFTVNLNRGNDIAFHLNPRFNEDGRQVIVRNSLIGNQWGKEERELPFFPFVQGKPFELKILCTDTEFKVAANKSHLLEFKHRIRDLNQIRALSIFSDVTLSSVNVETLQ
;
A
#
# COMPACT_ATOMS: atom_id res chain seq x y z
N PHE A 1 15.27 65.75 7.54
CA PHE A 1 13.97 65.06 7.58
C PHE A 1 14.10 63.74 6.83
N CYS A 2 14.01 62.65 7.59
CA CYS A 2 13.80 61.23 7.29
C CYS A 2 14.33 60.62 5.98
N LEU A 3 15.42 59.86 6.11
CA LEU A 3 15.75 58.72 5.26
C LEU A 3 14.98 57.48 5.76
N SER A 4 14.25 56.81 4.88
CA SER A 4 13.75 55.45 5.12
C SER A 4 13.60 54.73 3.78
N ASN A 5 14.34 53.65 3.58
CA ASN A 5 13.91 52.42 2.88
C ASN A 5 15.01 51.37 3.08
N VAL A 6 14.92 50.63 4.17
CA VAL A 6 14.51 49.21 4.23
C VAL A 6 15.50 48.29 3.51
N ALA A 7 16.47 47.82 4.30
CA ALA A 7 17.12 46.55 4.05
C ALA A 7 16.11 45.43 4.36
N GLN A 8 15.70 44.69 3.34
CA GLN A 8 14.82 43.54 3.50
C GLN A 8 15.66 42.36 3.95
N GLN A 9 15.68 42.14 5.27
CA GLN A 9 16.16 40.93 5.90
C GLN A 9 15.23 39.79 5.48
N ILE A 10 15.76 38.85 4.69
CA ILE A 10 15.08 37.59 4.35
C ILE A 10 14.94 36.82 5.66
N SER A 11 13.78 36.95 6.30
CA SER A 11 13.38 36.14 7.43
C SER A 11 13.06 34.74 6.91
N CYS A 12 13.79 33.75 7.42
CA CYS A 12 13.46 32.34 7.26
C CYS A 12 12.02 32.13 7.77
N ASN A 13 11.11 31.78 6.86
CA ASN A 13 9.77 31.34 7.26
C ASN A 13 9.93 30.07 8.10
N ASN A 14 9.62 30.22 9.39
CA ASN A 14 9.40 29.15 10.35
C ASN A 14 8.34 28.19 9.80
N PHE A 15 8.80 27.07 9.26
CA PHE A 15 7.97 25.88 9.14
C PHE A 15 7.66 25.40 10.57
N HIS A 16 6.49 25.79 11.08
CA HIS A 16 5.93 25.13 12.25
C HIS A 16 5.61 23.68 11.88
N TYR A 17 6.49 22.77 12.30
CA TYR A 17 6.22 21.33 12.35
C TYR A 17 5.25 21.10 13.52
N THR A 18 3.96 20.98 13.23
CA THR A 18 3.05 20.32 14.18
C THR A 18 3.15 18.81 13.94
N PRO A 19 3.58 18.01 14.93
CA PRO A 19 3.61 16.56 14.79
C PRO A 19 2.18 16.03 14.69
N PHE A 20 1.93 15.10 13.77
CA PHE A 20 0.64 14.43 13.62
C PHE A 20 0.28 13.71 14.93
N GLN A 21 -0.69 14.23 15.66
CA GLN A 21 -1.09 13.71 16.97
C GLN A 21 -2.11 12.60 16.82
N LEU A 22 -2.25 11.73 17.83
CA LEU A 22 -3.33 10.75 17.89
C LEU A 22 -4.71 11.44 17.80
N SER A 23 -4.84 12.66 18.31
CA SER A 23 -6.04 13.50 18.17
C SER A 23 -6.38 13.76 16.70
N ASP A 24 -5.39 14.00 15.84
CA ASP A 24 -5.61 14.24 14.41
C ASP A 24 -6.14 12.97 13.70
N ALA A 25 -5.93 11.79 14.30
CA ALA A 25 -6.49 10.53 13.82
C ALA A 25 -7.84 10.17 14.46
N LEU A 26 -8.21 10.79 15.59
CA LEU A 26 -9.43 10.52 16.37
C LEU A 26 -10.54 11.56 16.17
N ASP A 27 -10.20 12.83 15.94
CA ASP A 27 -11.15 13.97 15.83
C ASP A 27 -12.13 13.81 14.65
N PHE A 28 -11.70 13.13 13.58
CA PHE A 28 -12.53 12.96 12.37
C PHE A 28 -13.60 11.86 12.46
N SER A 29 -13.58 11.02 13.51
CA SER A 29 -14.64 10.03 13.74
C SER A 29 -15.91 10.65 14.34
N GLN A 30 -15.84 11.86 14.91
CA GLN A 30 -16.97 12.53 15.54
C GLN A 30 -17.69 13.55 14.65
N GLN A 31 -17.07 14.01 13.55
CA GLN A 31 -17.72 14.96 12.65
C GLN A 31 -18.86 14.37 11.81
N ASN A 32 -19.04 13.05 11.81
CA ASN A 32 -20.15 12.40 11.09
C ASN A 32 -21.45 12.31 11.91
N ASN A 33 -21.56 13.02 13.04
CA ASN A 33 -22.79 13.03 13.86
C ASN A 33 -23.29 14.41 14.28
N GLN A 34 -22.88 15.49 13.60
CA GLN A 34 -23.48 16.82 13.80
C GLN A 34 -23.62 17.57 12.48
N GLN A 35 -24.69 17.30 11.74
CA GLN A 35 -25.23 18.31 10.83
C GLN A 35 -26.73 18.11 10.60
N ALA A 36 -27.54 18.55 11.57
CA ALA A 36 -28.94 18.90 11.33
C ALA A 36 -29.05 20.42 11.36
N GLY A 37 -29.26 21.04 10.19
CA GLY A 37 -29.62 22.46 10.08
C GLY A 37 -28.82 23.24 9.04
N GLY A 38 -29.20 23.11 7.77
CA GLY A 38 -28.80 24.04 6.70
C GLY A 38 -30.04 24.79 6.15
N PRO A 39 -29.93 26.06 5.73
CA PRO A 39 -31.06 26.89 5.31
C PRO A 39 -31.60 26.50 3.91
N VAL A 40 -32.92 26.59 3.74
CA VAL A 40 -33.66 26.27 2.51
C VAL A 40 -33.71 27.48 1.58
N TRP A 41 -33.21 27.35 0.35
CA TRP A 41 -33.45 28.29 -0.75
C TRP A 41 -34.66 27.84 -1.58
N PRO A 42 -35.54 28.75 -2.06
CA PRO A 42 -36.78 28.38 -2.73
C PRO A 42 -36.55 28.14 -4.23
N GLY A 43 -37.07 27.01 -4.74
CA GLY A 43 -37.27 26.79 -6.17
C GLY A 43 -36.46 25.65 -6.79
N GLN A 44 -36.82 24.39 -6.47
CA GLN A 44 -36.53 23.25 -7.35
C GLN A 44 -37.76 22.32 -7.39
N PRO A 45 -38.10 21.74 -8.57
CA PRO A 45 -39.25 20.86 -8.73
C PRO A 45 -39.05 19.54 -7.99
N ALA A 46 -40.17 18.92 -7.57
CA ALA A 46 -40.18 17.67 -6.82
C ALA A 46 -39.44 16.53 -7.56
N ASN A 47 -38.64 15.78 -6.81
CA ASN A 47 -37.94 14.59 -7.26
C ASN A 47 -38.97 13.48 -7.59
N PRO A 48 -38.92 12.81 -8.76
CA PRO A 48 -39.87 11.74 -9.06
C PRO A 48 -39.70 10.58 -8.09
N THR A 49 -40.83 10.04 -7.62
CA THR A 49 -40.88 8.84 -6.80
C THR A 49 -40.40 7.64 -7.62
N TRP A 50 -39.37 6.95 -7.12
CA TRP A 50 -38.92 5.68 -7.67
C TRP A 50 -40.06 4.65 -7.63
N PRO A 51 -40.33 3.90 -8.71
CA PRO A 51 -41.28 2.79 -8.62
C PRO A 51 -40.73 1.71 -7.68
N GLY A 52 -41.62 1.11 -6.90
CA GLY A 52 -41.30 0.04 -5.95
C GLY A 52 -40.61 -1.15 -6.62
N GLN A 53 -39.79 -1.86 -5.84
CA GLN A 53 -39.04 -3.03 -6.31
C GLN A 53 -39.94 -4.07 -6.97
N PRO A 54 -39.57 -4.62 -8.13
CA PRO A 54 -40.25 -5.79 -8.69
C PRO A 54 -40.09 -7.00 -7.76
N ALA A 55 -41.12 -7.83 -7.68
CA ALA A 55 -41.05 -9.11 -6.97
C ALA A 55 -39.96 -10.02 -7.57
N ASN A 56 -39.29 -10.78 -6.71
CA ASN A 56 -38.20 -11.67 -7.07
C ASN A 56 -38.74 -12.79 -8.00
N PRO A 57 -38.17 -13.03 -9.20
CA PRO A 57 -38.64 -14.08 -10.07
C PRO A 57 -38.42 -15.46 -9.41
N THR A 58 -39.43 -16.31 -9.48
CA THR A 58 -39.31 -17.71 -9.09
C THR A 58 -38.39 -18.43 -10.09
N TRP A 59 -37.42 -19.18 -9.54
CA TRP A 59 -36.49 -19.99 -10.33
C TRP A 59 -37.25 -20.99 -11.22
N PRO A 60 -36.89 -21.16 -12.50
CA PRO A 60 -37.41 -22.27 -13.29
C PRO A 60 -36.92 -23.60 -12.71
N GLY A 61 -37.79 -24.61 -12.71
CA GLY A 61 -37.48 -25.96 -12.23
C GLY A 61 -36.28 -26.57 -12.97
N GLN A 62 -35.55 -27.44 -12.26
CA GLN A 62 -34.35 -28.09 -12.79
C GLN A 62 -34.66 -28.89 -14.08
N PRO A 63 -33.82 -28.79 -15.13
CA PRO A 63 -33.91 -29.67 -16.28
C PRO A 63 -33.65 -31.12 -15.87
N ALA A 64 -34.34 -32.07 -16.52
CA ALA A 64 -34.08 -33.49 -16.36
C ALA A 64 -32.64 -33.84 -16.80
N ASN A 65 -32.03 -34.77 -16.08
CA ASN A 65 -30.64 -35.19 -16.30
C ASN A 65 -30.52 -35.92 -17.65
N PRO A 66 -29.61 -35.52 -18.56
CA PRO A 66 -29.45 -36.21 -19.84
C PRO A 66 -28.94 -37.64 -19.62
N THR A 67 -29.51 -38.58 -20.37
CA THR A 67 -29.02 -39.95 -20.41
C THR A 67 -27.65 -40.00 -21.08
N TRP A 68 -26.71 -40.71 -20.45
CA TRP A 68 -25.35 -40.86 -20.95
C TRP A 68 -25.33 -41.60 -22.31
N PRO A 69 -24.49 -41.17 -23.28
CA PRO A 69 -24.22 -41.97 -24.47
C PRO A 69 -23.48 -43.26 -24.07
N GLY A 70 -23.81 -44.36 -24.75
CA GLY A 70 -23.17 -45.66 -24.53
C GLY A 70 -21.65 -45.63 -24.71
N GLN A 71 -20.95 -46.48 -23.96
CA GLN A 71 -19.49 -46.54 -23.95
C GLN A 71 -18.89 -46.78 -25.36
N PRO A 72 -17.87 -46.01 -25.77
CA PRO A 72 -17.05 -46.35 -26.92
C PRO A 72 -16.28 -47.66 -26.67
N ALA A 73 -16.09 -48.46 -27.72
CA ALA A 73 -15.23 -49.63 -27.67
C ALA A 73 -13.78 -49.24 -27.32
N ASN A 74 -13.11 -50.09 -26.55
CA ASN A 74 -11.77 -49.83 -26.04
C ASN A 74 -10.73 -49.89 -27.18
N PRO A 75 -9.94 -48.84 -27.45
CA PRO A 75 -8.91 -48.89 -28.46
C PRO A 75 -7.79 -49.86 -28.04
N THR A 76 -7.34 -50.71 -28.96
CA THR A 76 -6.18 -51.57 -28.77
C THR A 76 -4.91 -50.71 -28.67
N TRP A 77 -4.14 -50.89 -27.60
CA TRP A 77 -2.87 -50.21 -27.38
C TRP A 77 -1.85 -50.53 -28.49
N PRO A 78 -1.10 -49.54 -29.01
CA PRO A 78 0.12 -49.83 -29.75
C PRO A 78 1.16 -50.47 -28.83
N GLY A 79 1.91 -51.44 -29.35
CA GLY A 79 2.97 -52.12 -28.61
C GLY A 79 4.01 -51.16 -28.05
N GLN A 80 4.58 -51.51 -26.89
CA GLN A 80 5.57 -50.67 -26.20
C GLN A 80 6.80 -50.38 -27.07
N PRO A 81 7.24 -49.12 -27.20
CA PRO A 81 8.58 -48.81 -27.67
C PRO A 81 9.62 -49.32 -26.66
N ASN A 82 10.73 -49.86 -27.15
CA ASN A 82 11.88 -50.19 -26.30
C ASN A 82 12.38 -48.93 -25.57
N GLN A 83 12.69 -49.08 -24.28
CA GLN A 83 13.18 -47.98 -23.44
C GLN A 83 14.49 -47.42 -23.99
N PRO A 84 14.65 -46.08 -24.10
CA PRO A 84 15.95 -45.47 -24.33
C PRO A 84 16.87 -45.75 -23.13
N ALA A 85 18.14 -46.05 -23.41
CA ALA A 85 19.16 -46.12 -22.36
C ALA A 85 19.30 -44.75 -21.68
N TRP A 86 19.44 -44.75 -20.35
CA TRP A 86 19.67 -43.54 -19.56
C TRP A 86 20.94 -42.82 -20.03
N PRO A 87 20.94 -41.48 -20.14
CA PRO A 87 22.19 -40.74 -20.30
C PRO A 87 23.10 -40.99 -19.10
N GLY A 88 24.39 -41.24 -19.34
CA GLY A 88 25.39 -41.35 -18.29
C GLY A 88 25.43 -40.09 -17.41
N GLN A 89 25.70 -40.25 -16.12
CA GLN A 89 25.81 -39.13 -15.18
C GLN A 89 26.87 -38.13 -15.65
N PRO A 90 26.57 -36.81 -15.66
CA PRO A 90 27.61 -35.80 -15.76
C PRO A 90 28.58 -35.93 -14.59
N GLY A 91 29.88 -35.88 -14.87
CA GLY A 91 30.91 -35.82 -13.82
C GLY A 91 30.68 -34.62 -12.89
N GLN A 92 30.98 -34.79 -11.61
CA GLN A 92 30.82 -33.73 -10.62
C GLN A 92 31.65 -32.49 -11.00
N PRO A 93 31.06 -31.28 -11.02
CA PRO A 93 31.85 -30.05 -11.09
C PRO A 93 32.78 -29.96 -9.88
N GLY A 94 34.06 -29.66 -10.12
CA GLY A 94 35.02 -29.39 -9.05
C GLY A 94 34.55 -28.23 -8.17
N GLN A 95 34.76 -28.33 -6.86
CA GLN A 95 34.39 -27.30 -5.90
C GLN A 95 35.09 -25.96 -6.22
N PRO A 96 34.35 -24.85 -6.33
CA PRO A 96 34.96 -23.52 -6.30
C PRO A 96 35.56 -23.29 -4.90
N THR A 97 36.85 -22.97 -4.83
CA THR A 97 37.49 -22.47 -3.62
C THR A 97 36.79 -21.17 -3.17
N ALA A 98 36.41 -21.11 -1.90
CA ALA A 98 35.70 -19.99 -1.30
C ALA A 98 36.44 -18.65 -1.49
N PRO A 99 35.76 -17.57 -1.92
CA PRO A 99 36.27 -16.21 -1.70
C PRO A 99 36.37 -15.95 -0.19
N GLY A 100 37.50 -15.38 0.25
CA GLY A 100 37.76 -15.07 1.65
C GLY A 100 36.66 -14.20 2.25
N TRP A 101 36.07 -14.69 3.35
CA TRP A 101 35.16 -13.93 4.19
C TRP A 101 35.91 -12.75 4.83
N PRO A 102 35.49 -11.49 4.66
CA PRO A 102 35.74 -10.48 5.67
C PRO A 102 34.82 -10.80 6.86
N GLY A 103 35.39 -10.91 8.06
CA GLY A 103 34.66 -11.29 9.27
C GLY A 103 33.45 -10.39 9.57
N PRO A 104 32.53 -10.83 10.43
CA PRO A 104 31.37 -10.04 10.81
C PRO A 104 31.80 -8.76 11.52
N ALA A 105 31.52 -7.62 10.91
CA ALA A 105 31.54 -6.33 11.59
C ALA A 105 30.48 -6.35 12.72
N PRO A 106 30.74 -5.73 13.88
CA PRO A 106 29.72 -5.59 14.93
C PRO A 106 28.53 -4.78 14.42
N PRO A 107 27.32 -4.95 14.98
CA PRO A 107 26.13 -4.25 14.53
C PRO A 107 26.27 -2.77 14.87
N THR A 108 26.68 -1.96 13.89
CA THR A 108 26.50 -0.52 13.97
C THR A 108 25.01 -0.25 13.83
N GLY A 109 24.42 0.40 14.83
CA GLY A 109 23.07 0.95 14.75
C GLY A 109 22.91 1.94 13.58
N PRO A 110 21.78 2.67 13.50
CA PRO A 110 21.42 3.46 12.32
C PRO A 110 22.35 4.66 12.03
N TYR A 111 23.37 4.88 12.85
CA TYR A 111 24.39 5.89 12.64
C TYR A 111 25.67 5.20 12.17
N GLY A 112 25.93 5.27 10.88
CA GLY A 112 27.20 4.83 10.28
C GLY A 112 28.40 5.54 10.90
N ALA A 113 29.59 4.99 10.67
CA ALA A 113 30.85 5.58 11.13
C ALA A 113 30.98 7.07 10.74
N PRO A 114 31.60 7.91 11.58
CA PRO A 114 31.77 9.33 11.29
C PRO A 114 32.59 9.51 10.00
N GLY A 115 31.98 10.12 8.99
CA GLY A 115 32.60 10.40 7.69
C GLY A 115 31.87 9.83 6.47
N GLN A 116 30.82 9.02 6.64
CA GLN A 116 29.95 8.65 5.52
C GLN A 116 28.90 9.74 5.29
N ALA A 117 28.84 10.29 4.07
CA ALA A 117 27.71 11.11 3.65
C ALA A 117 26.39 10.36 3.92
N PRO A 118 25.30 11.05 4.29
CA PRO A 118 24.02 10.40 4.54
C PRO A 118 23.67 9.49 3.37
N ARG A 119 23.45 8.21 3.65
CA ARG A 119 23.17 7.22 2.61
C ARG A 119 21.86 7.63 1.93
N ALA A 120 21.94 7.99 0.65
CA ALA A 120 20.76 8.39 -0.10
C ALA A 120 19.73 7.25 -0.10
N LEU A 121 18.48 7.56 0.23
CA LEU A 121 17.39 6.59 0.16
C LEU A 121 17.11 6.30 -1.31
N THR A 122 17.19 5.03 -1.70
CA THR A 122 16.95 4.58 -3.07
C THR A 122 15.65 3.80 -3.15
N VAL A 123 14.99 3.85 -4.32
CA VAL A 123 13.77 3.10 -4.61
C VAL A 123 14.12 2.03 -5.65
N PRO A 124 13.84 0.74 -5.43
CA PRO A 124 13.05 0.17 -4.33
C PRO A 124 13.70 0.33 -2.95
N PHE A 125 12.85 0.60 -1.95
CA PHE A 125 13.27 0.82 -0.56
C PHE A 125 12.63 -0.24 0.33
N ASP A 126 13.42 -0.86 1.20
CA ASP A 126 12.95 -1.83 2.18
C ASP A 126 13.43 -1.42 3.58
N LEU A 127 12.50 -1.37 4.53
CA LEU A 127 12.76 -1.09 5.93
C LEU A 127 12.31 -2.27 6.80
N PRO A 128 13.23 -3.01 7.42
CA PRO A 128 12.90 -4.03 8.41
C PRO A 128 12.24 -3.42 9.65
N LEU A 129 11.09 -3.95 10.04
CA LEU A 129 10.34 -3.61 11.25
C LEU A 129 10.56 -4.73 12.27
N GLN A 130 11.64 -4.63 13.05
CA GLN A 130 12.19 -5.75 13.85
C GLN A 130 11.20 -6.39 14.84
N SER A 131 10.22 -5.65 15.34
CA SER A 131 9.20 -6.17 16.26
C SER A 131 7.82 -6.35 15.61
N GLY A 132 7.78 -6.24 14.27
CA GLY A 132 6.56 -6.02 13.52
C GLY A 132 5.96 -4.64 13.79
N ILE A 133 4.73 -4.43 13.33
CA ILE A 133 3.96 -3.22 13.66
C ILE A 133 3.15 -3.42 14.94
N TYR A 134 2.78 -2.32 15.59
CA TYR A 134 1.99 -2.34 16.82
C TYR A 134 1.13 -1.08 16.92
N ASN A 135 0.14 -1.11 17.81
CA ASN A 135 -0.76 0.02 18.06
C ASN A 135 0.03 1.29 18.41
N LYS A 136 -0.40 2.43 17.86
CA LYS A 136 0.26 3.74 17.96
C LYS A 136 1.59 3.87 17.19
N MET A 137 2.03 2.84 16.47
CA MET A 137 3.15 2.99 15.53
C MET A 137 2.74 3.92 14.38
N LEU A 138 3.47 5.00 14.19
CA LEU A 138 3.33 5.94 13.08
C LEU A 138 4.53 5.82 12.15
N ILE A 139 4.26 5.52 10.89
CA ILE A 139 5.25 5.53 9.81
C ILE A 139 5.04 6.80 9.00
N THR A 140 6.08 7.63 8.87
CA THR A 140 6.08 8.86 8.06
C THR A 140 7.04 8.69 6.89
N ILE A 141 6.53 8.86 5.66
CA ILE A 141 7.27 8.78 4.40
C ILE A 141 7.23 10.16 3.75
N VAL A 142 8.40 10.75 3.52
CA VAL A 142 8.54 12.03 2.81
C VAL A 142 9.34 11.79 1.54
N GLY A 143 8.85 12.32 0.43
CA GLY A 143 9.48 12.13 -0.87
C GLY A 143 8.91 13.04 -1.93
N GLU A 144 9.28 12.77 -3.19
CA GLU A 144 8.72 13.44 -4.36
C GLU A 144 8.15 12.40 -5.32
N VAL A 145 6.97 12.66 -5.86
CA VAL A 145 6.44 11.86 -6.98
C VAL A 145 7.23 12.24 -8.22
N LYS A 146 7.78 11.26 -8.93
CA LYS A 146 8.52 11.53 -10.17
C LYS A 146 7.62 12.21 -11.22
N PRO A 147 8.18 13.08 -12.09
CA PRO A 147 7.46 13.55 -13.27
C PRO A 147 6.94 12.38 -14.10
N ASN A 148 5.73 12.51 -14.64
CA ASN A 148 5.07 11.47 -15.45
C ASN A 148 4.85 10.12 -14.72
N ALA A 149 4.83 10.11 -13.38
CA ALA A 149 4.58 8.91 -12.59
C ALA A 149 3.29 8.19 -13.02
N LYS A 150 3.38 6.87 -13.24
CA LYS A 150 2.21 6.02 -13.51
C LYS A 150 1.58 5.58 -12.21
N HIS A 151 2.41 5.09 -11.29
CA HIS A 151 2.00 4.69 -9.96
C HIS A 151 3.20 4.61 -9.02
N PHE A 152 2.92 4.60 -7.72
CA PHE A 152 3.87 4.09 -6.73
C PHE A 152 3.19 3.11 -5.78
N THR A 153 3.99 2.38 -5.03
CA THR A 153 3.48 1.33 -4.14
C THR A 153 4.14 1.45 -2.78
N VAL A 154 3.33 1.31 -1.73
CA VAL A 154 3.78 1.15 -0.35
C VAL A 154 3.15 -0.14 0.18
N ASN A 155 3.98 -1.07 0.64
CA ASN A 155 3.56 -2.35 1.18
C ASN A 155 4.00 -2.50 2.65
N LEU A 156 3.11 -3.05 3.48
CA LEU A 156 3.46 -3.63 4.78
C LEU A 156 3.37 -5.15 4.66
N ASN A 157 4.51 -5.83 4.76
CA ASN A 157 4.66 -7.25 4.44
C ASN A 157 4.74 -8.14 5.68
N ARG A 158 4.11 -9.31 5.61
CA ARG A 158 4.21 -10.43 6.57
C ARG A 158 4.74 -11.66 5.84
N GLY A 159 6.06 -11.87 5.85
CA GLY A 159 6.67 -12.92 5.05
C GLY A 159 6.37 -12.71 3.55
N ASN A 160 5.70 -13.69 2.93
CA ASN A 160 5.27 -13.62 1.53
C ASN A 160 3.90 -12.94 1.32
N ASP A 161 3.18 -12.64 2.41
CA ASP A 161 1.90 -11.94 2.36
C ASP A 161 2.11 -10.41 2.42
N ILE A 162 1.16 -9.66 1.88
CA ILE A 162 1.08 -8.20 2.00
C ILE A 162 -0.13 -7.89 2.87
N ALA A 163 0.12 -7.46 4.11
CA ALA A 163 -0.94 -7.08 5.04
C ALA A 163 -1.68 -5.83 4.58
N PHE A 164 -0.94 -4.85 4.08
CA PHE A 164 -1.49 -3.61 3.53
C PHE A 164 -0.70 -3.21 2.28
N HIS A 165 -1.39 -3.24 1.14
CA HIS A 165 -0.91 -2.72 -0.14
C HIS A 165 -1.60 -1.39 -0.40
N LEU A 166 -0.82 -0.31 -0.56
CA LEU A 166 -1.30 1.01 -0.94
C LEU A 166 -0.69 1.37 -2.30
N ASN A 167 -1.53 1.56 -3.31
CA ASN A 167 -1.08 1.79 -4.68
C ASN A 167 -1.80 2.98 -5.33
N PRO A 168 -1.27 4.20 -5.17
CA PRO A 168 -1.72 5.37 -5.92
C PRO A 168 -1.38 5.23 -7.41
N ARG A 169 -2.41 5.27 -8.25
CA ARG A 169 -2.35 5.23 -9.72
C ARG A 169 -2.78 6.59 -10.25
N PHE A 170 -1.91 7.26 -11.00
CA PHE A 170 -2.16 8.61 -11.52
C PHE A 170 -3.05 8.61 -12.76
N ASN A 171 -3.21 7.47 -13.41
CA ASN A 171 -4.13 7.28 -14.51
C ASN A 171 -4.53 5.80 -14.62
N GLU A 172 -5.80 5.51 -14.32
CA GLU A 172 -6.50 4.28 -14.62
C GLU A 172 -7.78 4.66 -15.35
N ASP A 173 -7.82 4.42 -16.67
CA ASP A 173 -8.93 4.78 -17.56
C ASP A 173 -9.37 6.26 -17.44
N GLY A 174 -8.40 7.17 -17.36
CA GLY A 174 -8.61 8.61 -17.24
C GLY A 174 -8.92 9.10 -15.82
N ARG A 175 -8.81 8.23 -14.81
CA ARG A 175 -9.08 8.57 -13.40
C ARG A 175 -7.86 8.34 -12.53
N GLN A 176 -7.72 9.19 -11.52
CA GLN A 176 -6.77 8.97 -10.43
C GLN A 176 -7.44 8.11 -9.36
N VAL A 177 -6.76 7.06 -8.92
CA VAL A 177 -7.29 6.12 -7.92
C VAL A 177 -6.18 5.68 -6.97
N ILE A 178 -6.52 5.37 -5.73
CA ILE A 178 -5.63 4.66 -4.81
C ILE A 178 -6.27 3.32 -4.52
N VAL A 179 -5.64 2.26 -4.98
CA VAL A 179 -6.06 0.90 -4.68
C VAL A 179 -5.47 0.51 -3.33
N ARG A 180 -6.32 0.05 -2.41
CA ARG A 180 -5.88 -0.65 -1.19
C ARG A 180 -6.32 -2.09 -1.20
N ASN A 181 -5.44 -2.98 -0.79
CA ASN A 181 -5.75 -4.40 -0.72
C ASN A 181 -4.79 -5.14 0.23
N SER A 182 -4.99 -6.45 0.36
CA SER A 182 -4.04 -7.37 0.98
C SER A 182 -3.80 -8.54 0.02
N LEU A 183 -2.59 -9.07 0.03
CA LEU A 183 -2.21 -10.32 -0.63
C LEU A 183 -2.02 -11.37 0.46
N ILE A 184 -2.83 -12.43 0.46
CA ILE A 184 -2.78 -13.50 1.47
C ILE A 184 -2.74 -14.83 0.76
N GLY A 185 -1.70 -15.64 1.01
CA GLY A 185 -1.56 -16.94 0.34
C GLY A 185 -1.47 -16.82 -1.18
N ASN A 186 -0.78 -15.79 -1.68
CA ASN A 186 -0.65 -15.47 -3.11
C ASN A 186 -1.97 -15.11 -3.81
N GLN A 187 -3.00 -14.71 -3.06
CA GLN A 187 -4.28 -14.26 -3.59
C GLN A 187 -4.58 -12.83 -3.15
N TRP A 188 -4.91 -11.97 -4.10
CA TRP A 188 -5.39 -10.63 -3.82
C TRP A 188 -6.80 -10.69 -3.27
N GLY A 189 -7.06 -9.96 -2.18
CA GLY A 189 -8.40 -9.81 -1.64
C GLY A 189 -9.28 -8.85 -2.44
N LYS A 190 -10.39 -8.43 -1.84
CA LYS A 190 -11.25 -7.38 -2.39
C LYS A 190 -10.54 -6.03 -2.36
N GLU A 191 -10.50 -5.32 -3.48
CA GLU A 191 -9.95 -3.96 -3.54
C GLU A 191 -10.88 -2.95 -2.84
N GLU A 192 -10.27 -1.97 -2.19
CA GLU A 192 -10.94 -0.76 -1.68
C GLU A 192 -10.39 0.45 -2.45
N ARG A 193 -11.28 1.31 -2.94
CA ARG A 193 -10.93 2.36 -3.92
C ARG A 193 -11.56 3.72 -3.63
N GLU A 194 -12.54 3.74 -2.73
CA GLU A 194 -13.29 4.92 -2.33
C GLU A 194 -12.37 5.90 -1.60
N LEU A 195 -12.32 7.15 -2.06
CA LEU A 195 -11.45 8.20 -1.53
C LEU A 195 -12.19 9.53 -1.52
N PRO A 196 -11.93 10.40 -0.52
CA PRO A 196 -12.47 11.75 -0.52
C PRO A 196 -11.81 12.64 -1.59
N PHE A 197 -10.52 12.41 -1.88
CA PHE A 197 -9.73 13.11 -2.90
C PHE A 197 -8.43 12.34 -3.21
N PHE A 198 -7.73 12.72 -4.28
CA PHE A 198 -6.40 12.19 -4.62
C PHE A 198 -5.30 13.21 -4.27
N PRO A 199 -4.41 12.93 -3.28
CA PRO A 199 -3.52 13.94 -2.70
C PRO A 199 -2.17 14.11 -3.42
N PHE A 200 -1.84 13.24 -4.38
CA PHE A 200 -0.51 13.18 -4.98
C PHE A 200 -0.50 13.89 -6.34
N VAL A 201 0.58 14.62 -6.62
CA VAL A 201 0.77 15.35 -7.88
C VAL A 201 2.13 14.98 -8.48
N GLN A 202 2.16 14.65 -9.77
CA GLN A 202 3.40 14.31 -10.48
C GLN A 202 4.40 15.47 -10.41
N GLY A 203 5.66 15.17 -10.08
CA GLY A 203 6.73 16.17 -9.93
C GLY A 203 6.60 17.05 -8.68
N LYS A 204 5.83 16.63 -7.66
CA LYS A 204 5.63 17.39 -6.42
C LYS A 204 6.01 16.58 -5.19
N PRO A 205 6.49 17.26 -4.12
CA PRO A 205 6.75 16.62 -2.85
C PRO A 205 5.46 16.12 -2.22
N PHE A 206 5.57 15.08 -1.39
CA PHE A 206 4.48 14.56 -0.59
C PHE A 206 4.97 14.17 0.81
N GLU A 207 4.05 14.22 1.77
CA GLU A 207 4.17 13.57 3.07
C GLU A 207 3.04 12.53 3.17
N LEU A 208 3.39 11.28 3.46
CA LEU A 208 2.45 10.18 3.69
C LEU A 208 2.67 9.63 5.10
N LYS A 209 1.60 9.55 5.87
CA LYS A 209 1.59 9.03 7.24
C LYS A 209 0.68 7.82 7.34
N ILE A 210 1.19 6.73 7.92
CA ILE A 210 0.44 5.50 8.17
C ILE A 210 0.50 5.23 9.67
N LEU A 211 -0.61 5.42 10.36
CA LEU A 211 -0.78 5.11 11.78
C LEU A 211 -1.41 3.72 11.91
N CYS A 212 -0.73 2.82 12.62
CA CYS A 212 -1.29 1.54 13.03
C CYS A 212 -2.12 1.73 14.31
N THR A 213 -3.38 1.32 14.29
CA THR A 213 -4.22 1.18 15.48
C THR A 213 -4.44 -0.30 15.80
N ASP A 214 -5.21 -0.61 16.84
CA ASP A 214 -5.61 -1.99 17.16
C ASP A 214 -6.53 -2.61 16.08
N THR A 215 -7.22 -1.80 15.28
CA THR A 215 -8.28 -2.26 14.36
C THR A 215 -7.99 -2.01 12.89
N GLU A 216 -7.19 -0.99 12.57
CA GLU A 216 -6.97 -0.55 11.20
C GLU A 216 -5.68 0.25 11.01
N PHE A 217 -5.35 0.48 9.75
CA PHE A 217 -4.40 1.50 9.33
C PHE A 217 -5.15 2.79 9.05
N LYS A 218 -4.73 3.88 9.68
CA LYS A 218 -5.21 5.23 9.36
C LYS A 218 -4.14 5.94 8.54
N VAL A 219 -4.54 6.48 7.39
CA VAL A 219 -3.61 7.09 6.44
C VAL A 219 -3.95 8.56 6.25
N ALA A 220 -2.93 9.40 6.33
CA ALA A 220 -3.00 10.81 6.03
C ALA A 220 -1.95 11.17 4.96
N ALA A 221 -2.30 12.10 4.08
CA ALA A 221 -1.38 12.63 3.08
C ALA A 221 -1.42 14.16 3.12
N ASN A 222 -0.24 14.79 3.09
CA ASN A 222 -0.08 16.25 3.09
C ASN A 222 -0.89 16.94 4.21
N LYS A 223 -0.82 16.37 5.43
CA LYS A 223 -1.50 16.84 6.67
C LYS A 223 -3.02 16.65 6.71
N SER A 224 -3.63 16.01 5.72
CA SER A 224 -5.07 15.71 5.72
C SER A 224 -5.32 14.22 5.82
N HIS A 225 -6.31 13.83 6.63
CA HIS A 225 -6.79 12.45 6.65
C HIS A 225 -7.26 12.04 5.25
N LEU A 226 -6.88 10.83 4.83
CA LEU A 226 -7.12 10.33 3.49
C LEU A 226 -8.04 9.11 3.49
N LEU A 227 -7.72 8.10 4.30
CA LEU A 227 -8.46 6.84 4.33
C LEU A 227 -8.15 6.01 5.59
N GLU A 228 -9.01 5.01 5.80
CA GLU A 228 -8.83 3.94 6.79
C GLU A 228 -8.84 2.58 6.06
N PHE A 229 -8.06 1.62 6.55
CA PHE A 229 -8.02 0.26 6.02
C PHE A 229 -8.00 -0.77 7.15
N LYS A 230 -9.09 -1.50 7.34
CA LYS A 230 -9.24 -2.47 8.42
C LYS A 230 -8.24 -3.62 8.30
N HIS A 231 -7.71 -4.05 9.43
CA HIS A 231 -6.74 -5.15 9.48
C HIS A 231 -7.34 -6.45 8.95
N ARG A 232 -6.84 -6.92 7.80
CA ARG A 232 -7.15 -8.26 7.26
C ARG A 232 -6.21 -9.33 7.82
N ILE A 233 -4.96 -8.95 8.10
CA ILE A 233 -3.98 -9.73 8.86
C ILE A 233 -3.88 -9.10 10.25
N ARG A 234 -4.14 -9.88 11.30
CA ARG A 234 -4.20 -9.40 12.69
C ARG A 234 -2.95 -9.71 13.52
N ASP A 235 -2.06 -10.56 13.03
CA ASP A 235 -0.77 -10.84 13.65
C ASP A 235 0.20 -9.66 13.39
N LEU A 236 -0.07 -8.51 14.01
CA LEU A 236 0.64 -7.26 13.74
C LEU A 236 2.16 -7.39 13.95
N ASN A 237 2.57 -8.15 14.96
CA ASN A 237 3.98 -8.45 15.25
C ASN A 237 4.71 -9.28 14.16
N GLN A 238 3.97 -9.86 13.20
CA GLN A 238 4.51 -10.57 12.04
C GLN A 238 4.61 -9.70 10.78
N ILE A 239 4.07 -8.49 10.79
CA ILE A 239 4.20 -7.53 9.69
C ILE A 239 5.54 -6.81 9.84
N ARG A 240 6.61 -7.38 9.29
CA ARG A 240 8.01 -7.08 9.65
C ARG A 240 8.79 -6.31 8.59
N ALA A 241 8.15 -5.84 7.53
CA ALA A 241 8.82 -5.02 6.52
C ALA A 241 7.90 -3.99 5.91
N LEU A 242 8.40 -2.77 5.76
CA LEU A 242 7.85 -1.74 4.88
C LEU A 242 8.63 -1.76 3.57
N SER A 243 7.94 -1.84 2.43
CA SER A 243 8.57 -1.76 1.11
C SER A 243 7.94 -0.66 0.27
N ILE A 244 8.75 0.12 -0.45
CA ILE A 244 8.32 1.22 -1.31
C ILE A 244 8.91 1.05 -2.71
N PHE A 245 8.07 1.16 -3.74
CA PHE A 245 8.44 0.89 -5.13
C PHE A 245 7.99 1.99 -6.11
N SER A 246 8.59 1.94 -7.31
CA SER A 246 8.19 2.67 -8.53
C SER A 246 8.43 4.18 -8.50
N ASP A 247 7.43 5.00 -8.85
CA ASP A 247 7.63 6.34 -9.40
C ASP A 247 7.74 7.44 -8.32
N VAL A 248 8.57 7.21 -7.31
CA VAL A 248 8.89 8.17 -6.24
C VAL A 248 10.39 8.24 -5.98
N THR A 249 10.83 9.36 -5.41
CA THR A 249 12.11 9.48 -4.69
C THR A 249 11.82 9.65 -3.20
N LEU A 250 12.76 9.27 -2.34
CA LEU A 250 12.58 9.33 -0.89
C LEU A 250 13.55 10.35 -0.28
N SER A 251 13.02 11.22 0.56
CA SER A 251 13.80 12.16 1.36
C SER A 251 13.97 11.64 2.80
N SER A 252 12.91 11.06 3.38
CA SER A 252 12.98 10.41 4.69
C SER A 252 11.91 9.33 4.84
N VAL A 253 12.22 8.33 5.68
CA VAL A 253 11.26 7.38 6.21
C VAL A 253 11.52 7.28 7.71
N ASN A 254 10.55 7.69 8.52
CA ASN A 254 10.64 7.69 9.98
C ASN A 254 9.58 6.77 10.59
N VAL A 255 9.92 6.14 11.71
CA VAL A 255 9.00 5.32 12.49
C VAL A 255 9.04 5.80 13.93
N GLU A 256 7.89 6.15 14.47
CA GLU A 256 7.75 6.63 15.84
C GLU A 256 6.54 5.98 16.52
N THR A 257 6.52 6.07 17.85
CA THR A 257 5.38 5.63 18.65
C THR A 257 4.69 6.86 19.21
N LEU A 258 3.43 7.05 18.85
CA LEU A 258 2.62 8.10 19.47
C LEU A 258 2.37 7.74 20.94
N GLN A 259 2.52 8.73 21.82
CA GLN A 259 2.24 8.57 23.25
C GLN A 259 0.75 8.62 23.53
#